data_AF-A0A3L8BUF9-F1
#
_entry.id   AF-A0A3L8BUF9-F1
#
_cell.length_a   1.000
_cell.length_b   1.000
_cell.length_c   1.000
_cell.angle_alpha   90.00
_cell.angle_beta   90.00
_cell.angle_gamma   90.00
#
_symmetry.space_group_name_H-M   'P 1'
#
loop_
_entity.id
_entity.type
_entity.pdbx_description
1 polymer ?
#
loop_
_entity_poly.entity_id
_entity_poly.type
_entity_poly.pdbx_seq_one_letter_code
_entity_poly.pdbx_strand_id
1 'polypeptide(L)'
;MKITLVKKILADGSPCKKCGDVIARLEDSGQMARIDEILVADERDPTSPGMLMAAELQVDRAPFFVVEHDDGRQSVYTVYFKFVKEVLEQDTEEKDELKEILHNNPDLDFL
;
A
#
# COMPACT_ATOMS: atom_id res chain seq x y z
N MET A 1 8.04 8.74 -13.42
CA MET A 1 7.66 8.01 -12.20
C MET A 1 6.23 7.47 -12.38
N LYS A 2 6.00 6.20 -12.04
CA LYS A 2 4.67 5.55 -12.03
C LYS A 2 4.37 5.01 -10.64
N ILE A 3 3.18 5.27 -10.11
CA ILE A 3 2.73 4.80 -8.80
C ILE A 3 1.56 3.83 -8.98
N THR A 4 1.78 2.57 -8.59
CA THR A 4 0.76 1.52 -8.59
C THR A 4 0.32 1.21 -7.16
N LEU A 5 -0.99 1.27 -6.88
CA LEU A 5 -1.59 0.81 -5.64
C LEU A 5 -2.13 -0.61 -5.83
N VAL A 6 -1.72 -1.54 -4.99
CA VAL A 6 -2.27 -2.90 -4.98
C VAL A 6 -3.22 -3.06 -3.80
N LYS A 7 -4.48 -3.37 -4.10
CA LYS A 7 -5.51 -3.71 -3.10
C LYS A 7 -5.84 -5.20 -3.16
N LYS A 8 -6.34 -5.77 -2.06
CA LYS A 8 -6.61 -7.21 -1.95
C LYS A 8 -8.09 -7.53 -1.72
N ILE A 9 -8.57 -8.56 -2.40
CA ILE A 9 -9.83 -9.26 -2.11
C ILE A 9 -9.46 -10.56 -1.43
N LEU A 10 -10.06 -10.79 -0.26
CA LEU A 10 -9.75 -11.96 0.55
C LEU A 10 -10.30 -13.24 -0.08
N ALA A 11 -9.81 -14.39 0.37
CA ALA A 11 -10.26 -15.69 -0.12
C ALA A 11 -11.79 -15.93 0.06
N ASP A 12 -12.41 -15.30 1.06
CA ASP A 12 -13.88 -15.34 1.27
C ASP A 12 -14.66 -14.41 0.32
N GLY A 13 -13.95 -13.59 -0.46
CA GLY A 13 -14.52 -12.60 -1.38
C GLY A 13 -14.77 -11.23 -0.76
N SER A 14 -14.54 -11.04 0.55
CA SER A 14 -14.65 -9.72 1.16
C SER A 14 -13.47 -8.81 0.77
N PRO A 15 -13.69 -7.50 0.60
CA PRO A 15 -12.60 -6.57 0.39
C PRO A 15 -11.73 -6.47 1.65
N CYS A 16 -10.42 -6.38 1.48
CA CYS A 16 -9.52 -6.14 2.61
C CYS A 16 -9.88 -4.83 3.32
N LYS A 17 -10.20 -4.91 4.62
CA LYS A 17 -10.60 -3.75 5.44
C LYS A 17 -9.57 -2.62 5.36
N LYS A 18 -8.28 -2.96 5.51
CA LYS A 18 -7.17 -2.00 5.47
C LYS A 18 -7.01 -1.31 4.11
N CYS A 19 -7.40 -1.98 3.02
CA CYS A 19 -7.44 -1.34 1.71
C CYS A 19 -8.50 -0.23 1.67
N GLY A 20 -9.65 -0.44 2.32
CA GLY A 20 -10.68 0.57 2.46
C GLY A 20 -10.20 1.81 3.22
N ASP A 21 -9.55 1.62 4.38
CA ASP A 21 -8.98 2.72 5.17
C ASP A 21 -7.96 3.55 4.37
N VAL A 22 -7.03 2.89 3.67
CA VAL A 22 -5.99 3.59 2.90
C VAL A 22 -6.57 4.31 1.69
N ILE A 23 -7.53 3.71 0.98
CA ILE A 23 -8.21 4.36 -0.15
C ILE A 23 -8.97 5.60 0.34
N ALA A 24 -9.72 5.49 1.43
CA ALA A 24 -10.44 6.63 1.99
C ALA A 24 -9.49 7.78 2.39
N ARG A 25 -8.32 7.46 2.98
CA ARG A 25 -7.28 8.46 3.30
C ARG A 25 -6.69 9.12 2.04
N LEU A 26 -6.42 8.35 0.98
CA LEU A 26 -5.95 8.87 -0.30
C LEU A 26 -6.98 9.80 -0.96
N GLU A 27 -8.27 9.47 -0.85
CA GLU A 27 -9.36 10.29 -1.38
C GLU A 27 -9.53 11.59 -0.58
N ASP A 28 -9.57 11.51 0.76
CA ASP A 28 -9.74 12.67 1.66
C ASP A 28 -8.59 13.69 1.53
N SER A 29 -7.36 13.19 1.37
CA SER A 29 -6.16 14.01 1.17
C SER A 29 -5.96 14.49 -0.28
N GLY A 30 -6.81 14.07 -1.23
CA GLY A 30 -6.67 14.36 -2.66
C GLY A 30 -5.46 13.68 -3.34
N GLN A 31 -4.75 12.81 -2.61
CA GLN A 31 -3.59 12.07 -3.10
C GLN A 31 -3.94 10.98 -4.11
N MET A 32 -5.20 10.57 -4.18
CA MET A 32 -5.69 9.59 -5.17
C MET A 32 -5.35 10.01 -6.62
N ALA A 33 -5.29 11.32 -6.89
CA ALA A 33 -4.90 11.85 -8.20
C ALA A 33 -3.42 11.59 -8.58
N ARG A 34 -2.58 11.15 -7.63
CA ARG A 34 -1.17 10.79 -7.83
C ARG A 34 -0.97 9.31 -8.13
N ILE A 35 -2.00 8.49 -7.97
CA ILE A 35 -1.93 7.06 -8.25
C ILE A 35 -2.22 6.84 -9.74
N ASP A 36 -1.26 6.27 -10.47
CA ASP A 36 -1.38 6.02 -11.90
C ASP A 36 -2.21 4.76 -12.20
N GLU A 37 -2.09 3.75 -11.34
CA GLU A 37 -2.70 2.44 -11.56
C GLU A 37 -3.14 1.79 -10.25
N ILE A 38 -4.28 1.08 -10.30
CA ILE A 38 -4.78 0.30 -9.16
C ILE A 38 -4.96 -1.15 -9.60
N LEU A 39 -4.20 -2.04 -8.97
CA LEU A 39 -4.28 -3.47 -9.21
C LEU A 39 -5.03 -4.18 -8.09
N VAL A 40 -5.72 -5.26 -8.46
CA VAL A 40 -6.46 -6.10 -7.53
C VAL A 40 -5.76 -7.44 -7.39
N ALA A 41 -5.37 -7.76 -6.16
CA ALA A 41 -4.91 -9.07 -5.73
C ALA A 41 -6.12 -9.84 -5.20
N ASP A 42 -6.74 -10.68 -6.03
CA ASP A 42 -7.83 -11.56 -5.60
C ASP A 42 -7.25 -12.90 -5.14
N GLU A 43 -7.35 -13.23 -3.85
CA GLU A 43 -6.82 -14.51 -3.33
C GLU A 43 -7.47 -15.74 -3.94
N ARG A 44 -8.65 -15.59 -4.55
CA ARG A 44 -9.36 -16.68 -5.24
C ARG A 44 -8.84 -16.89 -6.66
N ASP A 45 -8.11 -15.91 -7.19
CA ASP A 45 -7.49 -15.95 -8.51
C ASP A 45 -5.98 -15.63 -8.40
N PRO A 46 -5.12 -16.66 -8.30
CA PRO A 46 -3.67 -16.47 -8.20
C PRO A 46 -3.06 -15.83 -9.46
N THR A 47 -3.81 -15.76 -10.56
CA THR A 47 -3.38 -15.10 -11.80
C THR A 47 -3.85 -13.65 -11.90
N SER A 48 -4.56 -13.16 -10.89
CA SER A 48 -4.95 -11.75 -10.84
C SER A 48 -3.72 -10.83 -10.83
N PRO A 49 -3.78 -9.66 -11.50
CA PRO A 49 -2.61 -8.79 -11.65
C PRO A 49 -1.94 -8.41 -10.33
N GLY A 50 -2.74 -8.15 -9.28
CA GLY A 50 -2.19 -7.83 -7.96
C GLY A 50 -1.55 -9.03 -7.26
N MET A 51 -2.04 -10.26 -7.49
CA MET A 51 -1.44 -11.47 -6.93
C MET A 51 -0.10 -11.79 -7.60
N LEU A 52 -0.02 -11.62 -8.93
CA LEU A 52 1.23 -11.79 -9.67
C LEU A 52 2.28 -10.78 -9.22
N MET A 53 1.90 -9.50 -9.09
CA MET A 53 2.80 -8.45 -8.60
C MET A 53 3.24 -8.69 -7.15
N ALA A 54 2.32 -9.09 -6.28
CA ALA A 54 2.63 -9.44 -4.89
C ALA A 54 3.61 -10.62 -4.81
N ALA A 55 3.45 -11.65 -5.65
CA ALA A 55 4.34 -12.79 -5.71
C ALA A 55 5.74 -12.43 -6.23
N GLU A 56 5.83 -11.61 -7.29
CA GLU A 56 7.09 -11.15 -7.87
C GLU A 56 7.90 -10.32 -6.85
N LEU A 57 7.22 -9.45 -6.10
CA LEU A 57 7.83 -8.57 -5.10
C LEU A 57 7.96 -9.22 -3.71
N GLN A 58 7.50 -10.47 -3.56
CA GLN A 58 7.46 -11.21 -2.29
C GLN A 58 6.73 -10.45 -1.16
N VAL A 59 5.64 -9.76 -1.50
CA VAL A 59 4.82 -8.97 -0.58
C VAL A 59 3.53 -9.72 -0.26
N ASP A 60 3.37 -10.17 0.98
CA ASP A 60 2.16 -10.89 1.41
C ASP A 60 1.03 -9.96 1.92
N ARG A 61 1.42 -8.75 2.34
CA ARG A 61 0.52 -7.77 2.98
C ARG A 61 -0.11 -6.82 1.96
N ALA A 62 -1.39 -6.50 2.16
CA ALA A 62 -2.10 -5.48 1.38
C ALA A 62 -2.86 -4.52 2.30
N PRO A 63 -3.06 -3.25 1.89
CA PRO A 63 -2.59 -2.64 0.64
C PRO A 63 -1.09 -2.35 0.64
N PHE A 64 -0.50 -2.23 -0.54
CA PHE A 64 0.88 -1.74 -0.71
C PHE A 64 1.00 -0.90 -1.99
N PHE A 65 2.04 -0.09 -2.04
CA PHE A 65 2.36 0.79 -3.16
C PHE A 65 3.65 0.34 -3.82
N VAL A 66 3.67 0.42 -5.14
CA VAL A 66 4.83 0.17 -5.98
C VAL A 66 5.14 1.46 -6.72
N VAL A 67 6.36 1.95 -6.56
CA VAL A 67 6.82 3.19 -7.21
C VAL A 67 7.94 2.83 -8.16
N GLU A 68 7.66 2.97 -9.45
CA GLU A 68 8.64 2.82 -10.51
C GLU A 68 9.23 4.19 -10.84
N HIS A 69 10.54 4.33 -10.59
CA HIS A 69 11.31 5.55 -10.83
C HIS A 69 11.78 5.59 -12.28
N ASP A 70 12.03 6.79 -12.80
CA ASP A 70 12.46 6.98 -14.20
C ASP A 70 13.84 6.39 -14.51
N ASP A 71 14.64 6.10 -13.48
CA ASP A 71 15.92 5.41 -13.58
C ASP A 71 15.81 3.87 -13.55
N GLY A 72 14.58 3.34 -13.53
CA GLY A 72 14.29 1.91 -13.51
C GLY A 72 14.34 1.28 -12.11
N ARG A 73 14.60 2.06 -11.05
CA ARG A 73 14.45 1.55 -9.67
C ARG A 73 12.98 1.34 -9.34
N GLN A 74 12.71 0.35 -8.50
CA GLN A 74 11.38 0.06 -7.98
C GLN A 74 11.43 0.08 -6.45
N SER A 75 10.52 0.84 -5.84
CA SER A 75 10.38 0.91 -4.38
C SER A 75 9.01 0.40 -3.96
N VAL A 76 8.97 -0.44 -2.91
CA VAL A 76 7.74 -0.99 -2.35
C VAL A 76 7.47 -0.37 -0.99
N TYR A 77 6.25 0.13 -0.79
CA TYR A 77 5.79 0.72 0.46
C TYR A 77 4.57 -0.02 0.98
N THR A 78 4.68 -0.68 2.13
CA THR A 78 3.56 -1.32 2.84
C THR A 78 2.99 -0.46 3.97
N VAL A 79 3.54 0.73 4.15
CA VAL A 79 3.18 1.73 5.17
C VAL A 79 2.80 3.00 4.41
N TYR A 80 1.55 3.42 4.55
CA TYR A 80 0.98 4.57 3.84
C TYR A 80 1.72 5.85 4.19
N PHE A 81 1.99 6.12 5.47
CA PHE A 81 2.69 7.37 5.82
C PHE A 81 4.10 7.46 5.28
N LYS A 82 4.83 6.34 5.28
CA LYS A 82 6.15 6.26 4.68
C LYS A 82 6.10 6.57 3.18
N PHE A 83 5.11 6.02 2.48
CA PHE A 83 4.86 6.34 1.07
C PHE A 83 4.56 7.83 0.86
N VAL A 84 3.63 8.40 1.63
CA VAL A 84 3.26 9.82 1.52
C VAL A 84 4.46 10.73 1.73
N LYS A 85 5.24 10.48 2.78
CA LYS A 85 6.40 11.30 3.14
C LYS A 85 7.52 11.22 2.11
N GLU A 86 7.88 10.01 1.67
CA GLU A 86 9.01 9.79 0.77
C GLU A 86 8.69 10.05 -0.71
N VAL A 87 7.43 9.91 -1.11
CA VAL A 87 7.03 9.92 -2.54
C VAL A 87 6.11 11.10 -2.87
N LEU A 88 5.21 11.48 -1.96
CA LEU A 88 4.32 12.61 -2.16
C LEU A 88 4.85 13.91 -1.54
N GLU A 89 5.95 13.84 -0.79
CA GLU A 89 6.63 14.98 -0.13
C GLU A 89 5.66 15.82 0.73
N GLN A 90 4.68 15.17 1.36
CA GLN A 90 3.71 15.83 2.24
C GLN A 90 4.06 15.57 3.72
N ASP A 91 3.91 16.62 4.54
CA ASP A 91 4.07 16.54 5.98
C ASP A 91 2.98 15.65 6.58
N THR A 92 3.40 14.58 7.24
CA THR A 92 2.54 13.65 7.96
C THR A 92 2.77 13.84 9.45
N GLU A 93 1.71 13.90 10.26
CA GLU A 93 1.89 14.03 11.70
C GLU A 93 2.58 12.77 12.27
N GLU A 94 3.69 12.97 13.00
CA GLU A 94 4.53 11.90 13.56
C GLU A 94 3.74 10.89 14.42
N LYS A 95 2.63 11.32 15.02
CA LYS A 95 1.71 10.47 15.79
C LYS A 95 0.93 9.47 14.95
N ASP A 96 0.53 9.80 13.72
CA ASP A 96 -0.19 8.87 12.86
C ASP A 96 0.78 7.87 12.22
N GLU A 97 2.00 8.30 11.90
CA GLU A 97 3.08 7.41 11.45
C GLU A 97 3.37 6.30 12.48
N LEU A 98 3.54 6.69 13.75
CA LEU A 98 3.89 5.75 14.82
C LEU A 98 2.78 4.72 15.08
N LYS A 99 1.51 5.14 15.04
CA LYS A 99 0.36 4.22 15.17
C LYS A 99 0.32 3.20 14.04
N GLU A 100 0.58 3.64 12.81
CA GLU A 100 0.55 2.76 11.66
C GLU A 100 1.71 1.76 11.66
N ILE A 101 2.91 2.17 12.09
CA ILE A 101 4.06 1.29 12.25
C ILE A 101 3.76 0.21 13.31
N LEU A 102 3.19 0.60 14.45
CA LEU A 102 2.78 -0.32 15.52
C LEU A 102 1.72 -1.32 15.04
N HIS A 103 0.70 -0.85 14.30
CA HIS A 103 -0.33 -1.72 13.73
C HIS A 103 0.19 -2.67 12.65
N ASN A 104 1.26 -2.30 11.93
CA ASN A 104 1.86 -3.14 10.89
C ASN A 104 2.90 -4.13 11.44
N ASN A 105 3.41 -3.91 12.65
CA ASN A 105 4.41 -4.75 13.29
C ASN A 105 4.03 -4.91 14.78
N PRO A 106 3.09 -5.83 15.09
CA PRO A 106 2.63 -6.04 16.47
C PRO A 106 3.72 -6.61 17.41
N ASP A 107 4.89 -6.94 16.89
CA ASP A 107 6.06 -7.42 17.63
C ASP A 107 6.93 -6.27 18.19
N LEU A 108 6.63 -5.01 17.84
CA LEU A 108 7.24 -3.82 18.45
C LEU A 108 6.62 -3.55 19.83
N ASP A 109 6.87 -4.42 20.79
CA ASP A 109 6.65 -4.13 22.21
C ASP A 109 7.79 -3.22 22.68
N PHE A 110 7.51 -1.92 22.82
CA PHE A 110 8.46 -0.98 23.43
C PHE A 110 8.54 -1.29 24.94
N LEU A 111 9.58 -2.02 25.32
CA LEU A 111 9.91 -2.35 26.71
C LEU A 111 10.37 -1.13 27.51
#